data_AF-B6AAY9-F1
#
_entry.id   AF-B6AAY9-F1
#
_cell.length_a   1.000
_cell.length_b   1.000
_cell.length_c   1.000
_cell.angle_alpha   90.00
_cell.angle_beta   90.00
_cell.angle_gamma   90.00
#
_symmetry.space_group_name_H-M   'P 1'
#
loop_
_entity.id
_entity.type
_entity.pdbx_description
1 polymer ?
#
loop_
_entity_poly.entity_id
_entity_poly.type
_entity_poly.pdbx_seq_one_letter_code
_entity_poly.pdbx_strand_id
1 'polypeptide(L)'
;MDKENEIIEIVTQYINDENFYNFNVADIQSDGNCCPLKIIKRYQILKVGVANLKNNPTSNIGGENSINPLEWLLRSLSLLNLPRNPQYYDFSHLSESELIELKRKVKKQLREFDITYQKKYGQLPKKNDKESLRPLYIYYRKLKQSIEAMNNIELNKTSEKPDEDKKNIENDIDATCDHFDNISITADNNETLNHEIANNNISKENLKIKVQNLIKYKSKLRGVLEEYEKGFYKIHNRKVMYQKDLLPIEEKFIEYKAIKQKIKQIEHIINSDSNYSNK
;
A
#
# COMPACT_ATOMS: atom_id res chain seq x y z
N MET A 1 40.24 8.57 30.87
CA MET A 1 38.79 8.51 31.14
C MET A 1 38.17 7.88 29.92
N ASP A 2 37.71 6.65 30.10
CA ASP A 2 37.42 5.74 29.01
C ASP A 2 36.08 6.07 28.37
N LYS A 3 36.06 6.17 27.04
CA LYS A 3 34.85 6.41 26.23
C LYS A 3 33.73 5.40 26.52
N GLU A 4 34.07 4.25 27.09
CA GLU A 4 33.10 3.26 27.57
C GLU A 4 32.26 3.77 28.75
N ASN A 5 32.85 4.54 29.68
CA ASN A 5 32.11 5.09 30.82
C ASN A 5 31.16 6.22 30.39
N GLU A 6 31.55 7.01 29.38
CA GLU A 6 30.70 8.05 28.78
C GLU A 6 29.48 7.44 28.06
N ILE A 7 29.68 6.32 27.35
CA ILE A 7 28.59 5.58 26.69
C ILE A 7 27.67 4.92 27.72
N ILE A 8 28.23 4.35 28.80
CA ILE A 8 27.44 3.76 29.88
C ILE A 8 26.60 4.85 30.56
N GLU A 9 27.15 6.04 30.79
CA GLU A 9 26.43 7.15 31.42
C GLU A 9 25.29 7.65 30.52
N ILE A 10 25.53 7.83 29.22
CA ILE A 10 24.49 8.21 28.24
C ILE A 10 23.38 7.15 28.16
N VAL A 11 23.73 5.86 28.14
CA VAL A 11 22.74 4.77 28.09
C VAL A 11 21.96 4.67 29.40
N THR A 12 22.60 4.92 30.55
CA THR A 12 21.94 4.91 31.86
C THR A 12 21.00 6.09 32.02
N GLN A 13 21.37 7.26 31.48
CA GLN A 13 20.51 8.44 31.45
C GLN A 13 19.30 8.24 30.53
N TYR A 14 19.48 7.58 29.38
CA TYR A 14 18.38 7.21 28.47
C TYR A 14 17.42 6.15 29.03
N ILE A 15 17.88 5.31 29.95
CA ILE A 15 17.05 4.30 30.64
C ILE A 15 16.27 4.91 31.80
N ASN A 16 16.78 5.98 32.42
CA ASN A 16 16.14 6.64 33.56
C ASN A 16 15.07 7.67 33.16
N ASP A 17 15.04 8.12 31.91
CA ASP A 17 14.01 9.02 31.37
C ASP A 17 12.71 8.30 30.94
N GLU A 18 12.31 7.25 31.68
CA GLU A 18 11.00 6.61 31.53
C GLU A 18 9.89 7.43 32.19
N ASN A 19 9.25 8.29 31.40
CA ASN A 19 7.81 8.57 31.53
C ASN A 19 6.98 7.50 30.78
N PHE A 20 7.32 6.21 30.95
CA PHE A 20 6.64 5.13 30.25
C PHE A 20 6.49 3.86 31.11
N TYR A 21 5.81 3.97 32.25
CA TYR A 21 4.74 3.05 32.70
C TYR A 21 4.21 3.52 34.07
N ASN A 22 3.29 4.49 34.07
CA ASN A 22 2.34 4.60 35.17
C ASN A 22 1.31 3.48 35.00
N PHE A 23 1.70 2.26 35.38
CA PHE A 23 0.77 1.16 35.62
C PHE A 23 0.24 1.37 37.04
N ASN A 24 -1.00 1.82 37.18
CA ASN A 24 -1.62 2.02 38.47
C ASN A 24 -1.80 0.64 39.14
N VAL A 25 -1.01 0.37 40.18
CA VAL A 25 -1.00 -0.90 40.94
C VAL A 25 -2.28 -1.10 41.76
N ALA A 26 -3.17 -0.10 41.79
CA ALA A 26 -4.41 -0.11 42.57
C ALA A 26 -5.51 -1.04 42.05
N ASP A 27 -5.45 -1.52 40.79
CA ASP A 27 -6.51 -2.34 40.19
C ASP A 27 -6.26 -3.86 40.27
N ILE A 28 -5.25 -4.32 41.01
CA ILE A 28 -4.97 -5.76 41.23
C ILE A 28 -5.48 -6.19 42.61
N GLN A 29 -6.73 -5.89 42.91
CA GLN A 29 -7.47 -6.48 44.03
C GLN A 29 -8.89 -6.83 43.57
N SER A 30 -9.09 -7.98 42.94
CA SER A 30 -10.34 -8.74 43.17
C SER A 30 -10.37 -10.19 42.71
N ASP A 31 -9.40 -10.73 41.95
CA ASP A 31 -9.51 -12.13 41.51
C ASP A 31 -8.27 -12.95 41.87
N GLY A 32 -8.38 -13.66 43.00
CA GLY A 32 -7.34 -14.48 43.62
C GLY A 32 -7.00 -15.75 42.85
N ASN A 33 -6.45 -15.65 41.64
CA ASN A 33 -5.85 -16.81 40.95
C ASN A 33 -4.84 -16.48 39.83
N CYS A 34 -3.90 -15.55 40.06
CA CYS A 34 -2.80 -15.33 39.13
C CYS A 34 -1.43 -15.36 39.83
N CYS A 35 -0.70 -16.48 39.66
CA CYS A 35 0.62 -16.68 40.23
C CYS A 35 1.64 -15.64 39.70
N PRO A 36 2.31 -14.85 40.58
CA PRO A 36 3.33 -13.85 40.21
C PRO A 36 4.52 -14.43 39.41
N LEU A 37 4.76 -15.73 39.51
CA LEU A 37 5.86 -16.44 38.85
C LEU A 37 5.76 -16.50 37.31
N LYS A 38 4.58 -16.27 36.71
CA LYS A 38 4.43 -16.26 35.25
C LYS A 38 4.94 -14.96 34.60
N ILE A 39 4.91 -13.84 35.33
CA ILE A 39 5.35 -12.53 34.81
C ILE A 39 6.89 -12.46 34.81
N ILE A 40 7.53 -12.98 35.85
CA ILE A 40 9.00 -12.99 35.98
C ILE A 40 9.66 -13.90 34.93
N LYS A 41 9.07 -15.07 34.63
CA LYS A 41 9.58 -15.96 33.57
C LYS A 41 9.53 -15.33 32.17
N ARG A 42 8.56 -14.45 31.90
CA ARG A 42 8.46 -13.76 30.61
C ARG A 42 9.54 -12.67 30.44
N TYR A 43 9.94 -12.02 31.54
CA TYR A 43 11.04 -11.04 31.53
C TYR A 43 12.44 -11.67 31.44
N GLN A 44 12.66 -12.85 32.04
CA GLN A 44 13.94 -13.56 31.91
C GLN A 44 14.18 -14.11 30.49
N ILE A 45 13.13 -14.56 29.78
CA ILE A 45 13.26 -15.01 28.38
C ILE A 45 13.65 -13.84 27.45
N LEU A 46 13.21 -12.61 27.75
CA LEU A 46 13.56 -11.43 26.96
C LEU A 46 14.99 -10.93 27.22
N LYS A 47 15.51 -11.01 28.46
CA LYS A 47 16.91 -10.65 28.76
C LYS A 47 17.92 -11.64 28.16
N VAL A 48 17.62 -12.94 28.12
CA VAL A 48 18.52 -13.95 27.53
C VAL A 48 18.53 -13.89 25.99
N GLY A 49 17.44 -13.44 25.36
CA GLY A 49 17.35 -13.31 23.90
C GLY A 49 18.13 -12.13 23.29
N VAL A 50 18.46 -11.10 24.08
CA VAL A 50 19.14 -9.88 23.57
C VAL A 50 20.67 -9.96 23.73
N ALA A 51 21.17 -10.73 24.70
CA ALA A 51 22.61 -10.89 24.92
C ALA A 51 23.31 -11.79 23.89
N ASN A 52 22.57 -12.62 23.15
CA ASN A 52 23.14 -13.58 22.19
C ASN A 52 23.29 -13.06 20.76
N LEU A 53 23.04 -11.77 20.49
CA LEU A 53 23.15 -11.18 19.15
C LEU A 53 24.42 -10.33 18.94
N LYS A 54 25.28 -10.16 19.96
CA LYS A 54 26.42 -9.23 19.86
C LYS A 54 27.77 -9.88 19.53
N ASN A 55 27.89 -11.21 19.50
CA ASN A 55 29.18 -11.90 19.40
C ASN A 55 29.33 -12.90 18.25
N ASN A 56 28.62 -12.73 17.13
CA ASN A 56 28.99 -13.49 15.92
C ASN A 56 29.85 -12.61 15.00
N PRO A 57 31.16 -12.92 14.87
CA PRO A 57 32.01 -12.23 13.93
C PRO A 57 31.51 -12.47 12.51
N THR A 58 31.61 -11.43 11.71
CA THR A 58 31.35 -11.38 10.26
C THR A 58 32.17 -12.43 9.52
N SER A 59 31.71 -13.68 9.53
CA SER A 59 32.23 -14.74 8.68
C SER A 59 31.27 -14.94 7.49
N ASN A 60 31.74 -14.52 6.31
CA ASN A 60 31.30 -14.93 4.99
C ASN A 60 29.79 -15.09 4.77
N ILE A 61 29.20 -14.03 4.25
CA ILE A 61 27.84 -13.94 3.69
C ILE A 61 27.82 -14.75 2.38
N GLY A 62 27.81 -16.08 2.51
CA GLY A 62 27.59 -17.06 1.45
C GLY A 62 26.35 -17.92 1.69
N GLY A 63 25.50 -17.51 2.64
CA GLY A 63 24.24 -18.17 2.98
C GLY A 63 23.05 -17.52 2.27
N GLU A 64 23.14 -17.32 0.96
CA GLU A 64 21.96 -17.01 0.15
C GLU A 64 20.96 -18.16 0.32
N ASN A 65 19.68 -17.84 0.59
CA ASN A 65 18.52 -18.74 0.56
C ASN A 65 17.89 -19.17 1.91
N SER A 66 18.26 -18.62 3.07
CA SER A 66 17.34 -18.66 4.21
C SER A 66 16.15 -17.71 3.93
N ILE A 67 14.99 -18.29 3.61
CA ILE A 67 13.72 -17.57 3.45
C ILE A 67 12.90 -17.86 4.70
N ASN A 68 13.45 -17.54 5.85
CA ASN A 68 12.65 -17.47 7.05
C ASN A 68 11.87 -16.13 6.99
N PRO A 69 10.53 -16.14 6.93
CA PRO A 69 9.74 -14.91 6.86
C PRO A 69 10.01 -13.94 8.02
N LEU A 70 10.39 -14.46 9.19
CA LEU A 70 10.74 -13.64 10.35
C LEU A 70 12.11 -12.96 10.18
N GLU A 71 13.10 -13.66 9.63
CA GLU A 71 14.41 -13.05 9.32
C GLU A 71 14.25 -11.99 8.24
N TRP A 72 13.44 -12.27 7.22
CA TRP A 72 13.10 -11.29 6.19
C TRP A 72 12.45 -10.04 6.77
N LEU A 73 11.51 -10.22 7.71
CA LEU A 73 10.90 -9.10 8.43
C LEU A 73 11.97 -8.27 9.14
N LEU A 74 12.81 -8.91 9.96
CA LEU A 74 13.80 -8.20 10.78
C LEU A 74 14.80 -7.44 9.92
N ARG A 75 15.27 -8.06 8.83
CA ARG A 75 16.11 -7.41 7.82
C ARG A 75 15.41 -6.21 7.19
N SER A 76 14.16 -6.39 6.75
CA SER A 76 13.38 -5.32 6.12
C SER A 76 13.16 -4.14 7.08
N LEU A 77 12.80 -4.41 8.33
CA LEU A 77 12.60 -3.35 9.33
C LEU A 77 13.90 -2.59 9.61
N SER A 78 15.02 -3.31 9.73
CA SER A 78 16.33 -2.70 9.90
C SER A 78 16.74 -1.83 8.71
N LEU A 79 16.51 -2.27 7.48
CA LEU A 79 16.82 -1.49 6.26
C LEU A 79 15.98 -0.22 6.13
N LEU A 80 14.77 -0.23 6.70
CA LEU A 80 13.82 0.87 6.62
C LEU A 80 13.85 1.79 7.85
N ASN A 81 14.69 1.50 8.85
CA ASN A 81 14.70 2.18 10.16
C ASN A 81 13.31 2.22 10.82
N LEU A 82 12.51 1.16 10.63
CA LEU A 82 11.17 1.06 11.23
C LEU A 82 11.23 0.27 12.54
N PRO A 83 10.47 0.68 13.58
CA PRO A 83 10.44 -0.08 14.81
C PRO A 83 9.78 -1.45 14.61
N ARG A 84 10.01 -2.34 15.56
CA ARG A 84 9.43 -3.69 15.50
C ARG A 84 7.92 -3.69 15.66
N ASN A 85 7.38 -2.76 16.44
CA ASN A 85 5.95 -2.65 16.70
C ASN A 85 5.32 -1.52 15.88
N PRO A 86 4.49 -1.84 14.87
CA PRO A 86 3.85 -0.85 14.03
C PRO A 86 2.74 -0.05 14.72
N GLN A 87 2.28 -0.46 15.91
CA GLN A 87 1.20 0.24 16.60
C GLN A 87 1.60 1.66 17.03
N TYR A 88 2.85 1.84 17.47
CA TYR A 88 3.34 3.08 18.07
C TYR A 88 4.06 4.02 17.12
N TYR A 89 4.22 3.64 15.85
CA TYR A 89 4.86 4.53 14.90
C TYR A 89 3.89 5.61 14.44
N ASP A 90 4.25 6.85 14.74
CA ASP A 90 3.57 8.05 14.29
C ASP A 90 4.21 8.56 12.99
N PHE A 91 3.34 8.90 12.02
CA PHE A 91 3.73 9.43 10.71
C PHE A 91 3.53 10.94 10.60
N SER A 92 3.01 11.58 11.65
CA SER A 92 2.64 13.01 11.67
C SER A 92 3.81 13.96 11.42
N HIS A 93 5.04 13.53 11.68
CA HIS A 93 6.26 14.35 11.53
C HIS A 93 6.92 14.26 10.15
N LEU A 94 6.48 13.32 9.30
CA LEU A 94 7.10 13.10 7.99
C LEU A 94 6.43 13.96 6.93
N SER A 95 7.23 14.51 6.01
CA SER A 95 6.73 15.20 4.83
C SER A 95 6.02 14.24 3.86
N GLU A 96 5.17 14.78 2.99
CA GLU A 96 4.46 13.97 1.99
C GLU A 96 5.42 13.15 1.10
N SER A 97 6.51 13.79 0.65
CA SER A 97 7.55 13.14 -0.14
C SER A 97 8.19 11.95 0.60
N GLU A 98 8.52 12.13 1.88
CA GLU A 98 9.08 11.05 2.72
C GLU A 98 8.08 9.91 2.94
N LEU A 99 6.79 10.21 3.13
CA LEU A 99 5.73 9.20 3.25
C LEU A 99 5.60 8.37 1.97
N ILE A 100 5.65 9.02 0.81
CA ILE A 100 5.60 8.36 -0.49
C ILE A 100 6.84 7.47 -0.68
N GLU A 101 8.03 7.98 -0.34
CA GLU A 101 9.28 7.22 -0.45
C GLU A 101 9.28 5.99 0.48
N LEU A 102 8.90 6.16 1.76
CA LEU A 102 8.79 5.05 2.71
C LEU A 102 7.76 4.02 2.24
N LYS A 103 6.60 4.45 1.72
CA LYS A 103 5.59 3.56 1.15
C LYS A 103 6.16 2.74 -0.02
N ARG A 104 6.92 3.38 -0.92
CA ARG A 104 7.60 2.71 -2.04
C ARG A 104 8.62 1.68 -1.53
N LYS A 105 9.43 2.04 -0.54
CA LYS A 105 10.43 1.15 0.06
C LYS A 105 9.78 -0.06 0.75
N VAL A 106 8.73 0.12 1.56
CA VAL A 106 7.98 -0.98 2.20
C VAL A 106 7.37 -1.90 1.13
N LYS A 107 6.75 -1.33 0.08
CA LYS A 107 6.17 -2.10 -1.02
C LYS A 107 7.24 -2.90 -1.77
N LYS A 108 8.43 -2.34 -1.97
CA LYS A 108 9.58 -3.04 -2.56
C LYS A 108 9.97 -4.26 -1.73
N GLN A 109 10.12 -4.12 -0.41
CA GLN A 109 10.47 -5.23 0.49
C GLN A 109 9.42 -6.37 0.47
N LEU A 110 8.12 -6.02 0.41
CA LEU A 110 7.05 -7.00 0.28
C LEU A 110 7.07 -7.74 -1.07
N ARG A 111 7.34 -7.02 -2.17
CA ARG A 111 7.46 -7.64 -3.51
C ARG A 111 8.69 -8.54 -3.61
N GLU A 112 9.81 -8.09 -3.06
CA GLU A 112 11.06 -8.85 -3.05
C GLU A 112 10.86 -10.17 -2.30
N PHE A 113 10.17 -10.17 -1.16
CA PHE A 113 9.77 -11.40 -0.48
C PHE A 113 8.95 -12.33 -1.37
N ASP A 114 7.91 -11.84 -2.04
CA ASP A 114 7.06 -12.67 -2.90
C ASP A 114 7.88 -13.32 -4.03
N ILE A 115 8.82 -12.56 -4.63
CA ILE A 115 9.72 -13.05 -5.69
C ILE A 115 10.69 -14.11 -5.14
N THR A 116 11.38 -13.83 -4.03
CA THR A 116 12.35 -14.76 -3.44
C THR A 116 11.64 -16.03 -2.96
N TYR A 117 10.46 -15.90 -2.36
CA TYR A 117 9.64 -17.03 -1.93
C TYR A 117 9.21 -17.89 -3.12
N GLN A 118 8.69 -17.28 -4.20
CA GLN A 118 8.33 -18.01 -5.41
C GLN A 118 9.53 -18.72 -6.04
N LYS A 119 10.70 -18.07 -6.08
CA LYS A 119 11.94 -18.66 -6.61
C LYS A 119 12.35 -19.91 -5.83
N LYS A 120 12.17 -19.93 -4.51
CA LYS A 120 12.56 -21.07 -3.66
C LYS A 120 11.53 -22.19 -3.60
N TYR A 121 10.24 -21.84 -3.49
CA TYR A 121 9.16 -22.80 -3.26
C TYR A 121 8.37 -23.14 -4.52
N GLY A 122 8.63 -22.48 -5.65
CA GLY A 122 7.91 -22.68 -6.91
C GLY A 122 6.46 -22.16 -6.91
N GLN A 123 6.04 -21.49 -5.83
CA GLN A 123 4.67 -20.99 -5.65
C GLN A 123 4.67 -19.67 -4.90
N LEU A 124 3.63 -18.85 -5.08
CA LEU A 124 3.46 -17.61 -4.32
C LEU A 124 3.14 -17.90 -2.84
N PRO A 125 3.56 -17.05 -1.88
CA PRO A 125 3.29 -17.29 -0.47
C PRO A 125 1.80 -17.24 -0.14
N LYS A 126 1.34 -18.21 0.65
CA LYS A 126 -0.04 -18.28 1.13
C LYS A 126 -0.26 -17.30 2.29
N LYS A 127 -1.50 -17.18 2.75
CA LYS A 127 -1.88 -16.29 3.86
C LYS A 127 -1.05 -16.54 5.13
N ASN A 128 -0.83 -17.80 5.49
CA ASN A 128 -0.10 -18.18 6.71
C ASN A 128 1.39 -17.82 6.59
N ASP A 129 1.99 -17.99 5.41
CA ASP A 129 3.40 -17.64 5.16
C ASP A 129 3.65 -16.14 5.30
N LYS A 130 2.63 -15.33 4.98
CA LYS A 130 2.64 -13.87 5.08
C LYS A 130 2.37 -13.34 6.49
N GLU A 131 1.94 -14.18 7.43
CA GLU A 131 1.56 -13.74 8.77
C GLU A 131 2.75 -13.12 9.53
N SER A 132 3.95 -13.67 9.33
CA SER A 132 5.18 -13.11 9.91
C SER A 132 5.49 -11.71 9.36
N LEU A 133 5.07 -11.39 8.14
CA LEU A 133 5.27 -10.07 7.51
C LEU A 133 4.15 -9.08 7.84
N ARG A 134 3.16 -9.47 8.65
CA ARG A 134 2.02 -8.62 9.04
C ARG A 134 2.44 -7.23 9.54
N PRO A 135 3.57 -7.04 10.27
CA PRO A 135 4.01 -5.70 10.64
C PRO A 135 4.28 -4.77 9.46
N LEU A 136 4.95 -5.25 8.39
CA LEU A 136 5.18 -4.47 7.17
C LEU A 136 3.88 -4.12 6.44
N TYR A 137 2.92 -5.04 6.41
CA TYR A 137 1.60 -4.77 5.85
C TYR A 137 0.85 -3.69 6.64
N ILE A 138 0.97 -3.69 7.97
CA ILE A 138 0.38 -2.64 8.82
C ILE A 138 1.06 -1.29 8.54
N TYR A 139 2.38 -1.25 8.43
CA TYR A 139 3.12 -0.04 8.07
C TYR A 139 2.68 0.52 6.71
N TYR A 140 2.64 -0.32 5.68
CA TYR A 140 2.17 0.09 4.35
C TYR A 140 0.75 0.68 4.39
N ARG A 141 -0.16 0.05 5.14
CA ARG A 141 -1.54 0.54 5.29
C ARG A 141 -1.59 1.90 5.99
N LYS A 142 -0.85 2.07 7.09
CA LYS A 142 -0.78 3.35 7.82
C LYS A 142 -0.18 4.47 6.97
N LEU A 143 0.89 4.17 6.22
CA LEU A 143 1.50 5.11 5.27
C LEU A 143 0.48 5.56 4.21
N LYS A 144 -0.27 4.61 3.63
CA LYS A 144 -1.33 4.90 2.66
C LYS A 144 -2.41 5.81 3.26
N GLN A 145 -2.87 5.51 4.47
CA GLN A 145 -3.86 6.33 5.18
C GLN A 145 -3.34 7.74 5.48
N SER A 146 -2.07 7.87 5.85
CA SER A 146 -1.45 9.17 6.16
C SER A 146 -1.35 10.07 4.92
N ILE A 147 -0.96 9.48 3.78
CA ILE A 147 -0.93 10.20 2.48
C ILE A 147 -2.35 10.64 2.07
N GLU A 148 -3.34 9.73 2.17
CA GLU A 148 -4.74 10.08 1.87
C GLU A 148 -5.26 11.20 2.77
N ALA A 149 -4.88 11.20 4.05
CA ALA A 149 -5.25 12.26 4.99
C ALA A 149 -4.62 13.62 4.63
N MET A 150 -3.34 13.65 4.25
CA MET A 150 -2.65 14.88 3.82
C MET A 150 -3.31 15.49 2.58
N ASN A 151 -3.60 14.67 1.57
CA ASN A 151 -4.22 15.15 0.32
C ASN A 151 -5.62 15.74 0.57
N ASN A 152 -6.39 15.17 1.50
CA ASN A 152 -7.70 15.70 1.87
C ASN A 152 -7.60 17.04 2.63
N ILE A 153 -6.53 17.25 3.42
CA ILE A 153 -6.30 18.51 4.14
C ILE A 153 -5.98 19.64 3.14
N GLU A 154 -5.19 19.36 2.10
CA GLU A 154 -4.84 20.37 1.08
C GLU A 154 -6.06 20.83 0.26
N LEU A 155 -6.97 19.91 -0.07
CA LEU A 155 -8.21 20.22 -0.79
C LEU A 155 -9.15 21.14 0.01
N ASN A 156 -9.15 21.06 1.35
CA ASN A 156 -10.00 21.89 2.19
C ASN A 156 -9.39 23.28 2.47
N LYS A 157 -8.06 23.44 2.39
CA LYS A 157 -7.38 24.73 2.60
C LYS A 157 -7.53 25.69 1.41
N THR A 158 -7.79 25.17 0.22
CA THR A 158 -7.86 25.95 -1.03
C THR A 158 -9.26 26.52 -1.32
N SER A 159 -10.28 26.19 -0.53
CA SER A 159 -11.65 26.68 -0.70
C SER A 159 -12.02 27.93 0.14
N GLU A 160 -11.09 28.48 0.93
CA GLU A 160 -11.36 29.65 1.79
C GLU A 160 -10.33 30.79 1.60
N LYS A 161 -10.32 31.44 0.42
CA LYS A 161 -10.13 32.90 0.29
C LYS A 161 -10.34 33.42 -1.15
N PRO A 162 -10.91 34.63 -1.32
CA PRO A 162 -11.11 35.28 -2.61
C PRO A 162 -9.85 36.03 -3.08
N ASP A 163 -9.70 36.12 -4.41
CA ASP A 163 -8.93 37.10 -5.21
C ASP A 163 -7.56 37.57 -4.69
N GLU A 164 -6.48 37.10 -5.32
CA GLU A 164 -5.52 37.93 -6.09
C GLU A 164 -4.24 37.14 -6.45
N ASP A 165 -3.86 37.28 -7.71
CA ASP A 165 -2.53 37.19 -8.32
C ASP A 165 -1.66 35.92 -8.19
N LYS A 166 -1.66 35.19 -9.31
CA LYS A 166 -0.72 34.12 -9.70
C LYS A 166 0.73 34.59 -9.73
N LYS A 167 1.65 33.78 -9.18
CA LYS A 167 2.93 33.44 -9.83
C LYS A 167 3.36 31.99 -9.57
N ASN A 168 3.45 31.26 -10.69
CA ASN A 168 4.35 30.16 -11.09
C ASN A 168 5.20 29.45 -10.03
N ILE A 169 5.17 28.10 -10.07
CA ILE A 169 6.31 27.22 -10.44
C ILE A 169 5.77 25.78 -10.66
N GLU A 170 5.69 25.39 -11.93
CA GLU A 170 5.90 24.05 -12.49
C GLU A 170 7.30 23.52 -12.08
N ASN A 171 7.67 22.26 -11.92
CA ASN A 171 7.14 20.92 -12.14
C ASN A 171 8.22 19.98 -11.55
N ASP A 172 7.86 18.79 -11.08
CA ASP A 172 8.60 17.56 -11.39
C ASP A 172 7.81 16.34 -10.92
N ILE A 173 7.04 15.78 -11.86
CA ILE A 173 6.31 14.52 -11.73
C ILE A 173 7.19 13.39 -12.26
N ASP A 174 7.52 12.48 -11.34
CA ASP A 174 7.32 11.03 -11.40
C ASP A 174 7.28 10.33 -12.78
N ALA A 175 8.05 9.25 -12.93
CA ALA A 175 7.49 7.92 -13.23
C ALA A 175 8.59 6.86 -13.42
N THR A 176 8.50 5.78 -12.64
CA THR A 176 8.15 4.45 -13.16
C THR A 176 8.13 3.42 -12.04
N CYS A 177 7.01 2.70 -11.87
CA CYS A 177 6.94 1.22 -11.77
C CYS A 177 5.72 0.72 -10.97
N ASP A 178 4.52 0.78 -11.56
CA ASP A 178 3.43 -0.14 -11.23
C ASP A 178 2.78 -0.63 -12.53
N HIS A 179 3.21 -1.81 -12.99
CA HIS A 179 2.61 -2.55 -14.10
C HIS A 179 2.32 -3.98 -13.63
N PHE A 180 1.09 -4.23 -13.21
CA PHE A 180 0.50 -5.57 -13.17
C PHE A 180 -1.03 -5.43 -13.29
N ASP A 181 -1.45 -5.12 -14.51
CA ASP A 181 -2.75 -5.50 -15.09
C ASP A 181 -2.52 -5.67 -16.60
N ASN A 182 -1.71 -6.66 -16.97
CA ASN A 182 -1.59 -7.13 -18.34
C ASN A 182 -2.31 -8.48 -18.45
N ILE A 183 -3.65 -8.40 -18.45
CA ILE A 183 -4.42 -9.31 -19.29
C ILE A 183 -4.30 -8.69 -20.68
N SER A 184 -3.58 -9.36 -21.58
CA SER A 184 -3.44 -8.97 -23.00
C SER A 184 -4.81 -8.95 -23.66
N ILE A 185 -5.56 -7.87 -23.45
CA ILE A 185 -6.52 -7.38 -24.44
C ILE A 185 -5.62 -6.74 -25.49
N THR A 186 -5.56 -7.42 -26.63
CA THR A 186 -4.65 -7.19 -27.76
C THR A 186 -4.32 -5.72 -28.00
N ALA A 187 -3.01 -5.44 -28.12
CA ALA A 187 -2.46 -4.13 -28.46
C ALA A 187 -3.07 -3.54 -29.75
N ASP A 188 -3.64 -4.39 -30.60
CA ASP A 188 -4.31 -4.06 -31.85
C ASP A 188 -5.43 -3.01 -31.71
N ASN A 189 -6.12 -2.93 -30.57
CA ASN A 189 -7.24 -1.99 -30.40
C ASN A 189 -6.82 -0.57 -29.99
N ASN A 190 -5.61 -0.38 -29.44
CA ASN A 190 -5.13 0.95 -29.02
C ASN A 190 -4.56 1.74 -30.21
N GLU A 191 -3.96 1.07 -31.19
CA GLU A 191 -3.48 1.71 -32.42
C GLU A 191 -4.64 2.22 -33.30
N THR A 192 -5.74 1.46 -33.40
CA THR A 192 -6.90 1.88 -34.22
C THR A 192 -7.55 3.15 -33.68
N LEU A 193 -7.62 3.33 -32.36
CA LEU A 193 -8.24 4.51 -31.76
C LEU A 193 -7.38 5.76 -31.99
N ASN A 194 -6.06 5.65 -31.80
CA ASN A 194 -5.14 6.77 -32.02
C ASN A 194 -5.10 7.19 -33.50
N HIS A 195 -5.23 6.24 -34.43
CA HIS A 195 -5.27 6.52 -35.87
C HIS A 195 -6.61 7.13 -36.32
N GLU A 196 -7.73 6.80 -35.66
CA GLU A 196 -9.02 7.47 -35.88
C GLU A 196 -9.03 8.93 -35.39
N ILE A 197 -8.30 9.20 -34.29
CA ILE A 197 -8.21 10.54 -33.68
C ILE A 197 -7.30 11.46 -34.49
N ALA A 198 -6.20 10.94 -35.03
CA ALA A 198 -5.25 11.75 -35.84
C ALA A 198 -5.80 12.14 -37.22
N ASN A 199 -6.70 11.33 -37.80
CA ASN A 199 -7.15 11.53 -39.19
C ASN A 199 -8.47 12.30 -39.33
N ASN A 200 -9.15 12.61 -38.24
CA ASN A 200 -10.41 13.35 -38.29
C ASN A 200 -10.36 14.53 -37.32
N ASN A 201 -10.70 15.72 -37.82
CA ASN A 201 -11.06 16.90 -37.03
C ASN A 201 -12.34 16.62 -36.21
N ILE A 202 -12.31 15.61 -35.35
CA ILE A 202 -13.41 15.27 -34.46
C ILE A 202 -13.49 16.42 -33.46
N SER A 203 -14.47 17.30 -33.67
CA SER A 203 -14.75 18.38 -32.73
C SER A 203 -14.79 17.84 -31.31
N LYS A 204 -14.19 18.57 -30.36
CA LYS A 204 -14.23 18.27 -28.92
C LYS A 204 -15.64 17.95 -28.43
N GLU A 205 -16.65 18.57 -29.05
CA GLU A 205 -18.05 18.32 -28.77
C GLU A 205 -18.49 16.90 -29.13
N ASN A 206 -18.03 16.34 -30.25
CA ASN A 206 -18.30 14.97 -30.64
C ASN A 206 -17.65 13.96 -29.66
N LEU A 207 -16.45 14.26 -29.15
CA LEU A 207 -15.81 13.42 -28.14
C LEU A 207 -16.59 13.43 -26.81
N LYS A 208 -17.09 14.59 -26.38
CA LYS A 208 -17.96 14.69 -25.20
C LYS A 208 -19.25 13.88 -25.38
N ILE A 209 -19.90 14.00 -26.54
CA ILE A 209 -21.10 13.19 -26.87
C ILE A 209 -20.78 11.70 -26.82
N LYS A 210 -19.64 11.27 -27.39
CA LYS A 210 -19.18 9.88 -27.37
C LYS A 210 -18.97 9.38 -25.93
N VAL A 211 -18.34 10.18 -25.06
CA VAL A 211 -18.17 9.86 -23.63
C VAL A 211 -19.53 9.70 -22.94
N GLN A 212 -20.47 10.62 -23.16
CA GLN A 212 -21.82 10.54 -22.58
C GLN A 212 -22.55 9.26 -22.99
N ASN A 213 -22.45 8.88 -24.27
CA ASN A 213 -23.04 7.63 -24.77
C ASN A 213 -22.37 6.39 -24.15
N LEU A 214 -21.05 6.38 -24.03
CA LEU A 214 -20.31 5.30 -23.37
C LEU A 214 -20.65 5.19 -21.88
N ILE A 215 -20.85 6.32 -21.17
CA ILE A 215 -21.28 6.32 -19.76
C ILE A 215 -22.67 5.70 -19.62
N LYS A 216 -23.63 6.08 -20.48
CA LYS A 216 -24.98 5.48 -20.49
C LYS A 216 -24.89 3.98 -20.73
N TYR A 217 -24.07 3.54 -21.68
CA TYR A 217 -23.91 2.12 -21.99
C TYR A 217 -23.20 1.35 -20.86
N LYS A 218 -22.15 1.92 -20.25
CA LYS A 218 -21.49 1.40 -19.05
C LYS A 218 -22.49 1.19 -17.90
N SER A 219 -23.42 2.13 -17.72
CA SER A 219 -24.47 2.01 -16.69
C SER A 219 -25.44 0.86 -16.95
N LYS A 220 -25.81 0.64 -18.22
CA LYS A 220 -26.66 -0.51 -18.61
C LYS A 220 -25.95 -1.84 -18.30
N LEU A 221 -24.69 -1.98 -18.69
CA LEU A 221 -23.89 -3.18 -18.39
C LEU A 221 -23.73 -3.41 -16.89
N ARG A 222 -23.53 -2.33 -16.12
CA ARG A 222 -23.49 -2.43 -14.66
C ARG A 222 -24.80 -2.99 -14.07
N GLY A 223 -25.95 -2.56 -14.58
CA GLY A 223 -27.25 -3.10 -14.17
C GLY A 223 -27.36 -4.61 -14.42
N VAL A 224 -26.93 -5.07 -15.60
CA VAL A 224 -26.90 -6.50 -15.97
C VAL A 224 -25.98 -7.30 -15.05
N LEU A 225 -24.80 -6.77 -14.73
CA LEU A 225 -23.87 -7.40 -13.78
C LEU A 225 -24.43 -7.47 -12.35
N GLU A 226 -25.10 -6.41 -11.88
CA GLU A 226 -25.73 -6.37 -10.55
C GLU A 226 -26.94 -7.31 -10.45
N GLU A 227 -27.73 -7.45 -11.52
CA GLU A 227 -28.84 -8.40 -11.59
C GLU A 227 -28.34 -9.84 -11.50
N TYR A 228 -27.26 -10.16 -12.21
CA TYR A 228 -26.60 -11.46 -12.11
C TYR A 228 -26.07 -11.73 -10.72
N GLU A 229 -25.38 -10.78 -10.09
CA GLU A 229 -24.86 -10.94 -8.72
C GLU A 229 -26.00 -11.22 -7.72
N LYS A 230 -27.13 -10.50 -7.85
CA LYS A 230 -28.33 -10.75 -7.03
C LYS A 230 -28.91 -12.13 -7.28
N GLY A 231 -29.05 -12.55 -8.53
CA GLY A 231 -29.55 -13.89 -8.89
C GLY A 231 -28.63 -14.99 -8.35
N PHE A 232 -27.32 -14.82 -8.52
CA PHE A 232 -26.30 -15.74 -8.03
C PHE A 232 -26.34 -15.87 -6.50
N TYR A 233 -26.45 -14.75 -5.78
CA TYR A 233 -26.54 -14.77 -4.32
C TYR A 233 -27.79 -15.50 -3.83
N LYS A 234 -28.95 -15.32 -4.48
CA LYS A 234 -30.18 -16.04 -4.12
C LYS A 234 -30.05 -17.55 -4.25
N ILE A 235 -29.34 -18.04 -5.26
CA ILE A 235 -29.20 -19.47 -5.55
C ILE A 235 -28.12 -20.11 -4.69
N HIS A 236 -26.96 -19.45 -4.57
CA HIS A 236 -25.77 -20.05 -3.94
C HIS A 236 -25.51 -19.58 -2.51
N ASN A 237 -26.26 -18.58 -2.04
CA ASN A 237 -26.10 -17.95 -0.74
C ASN A 237 -24.66 -17.46 -0.45
N ARG A 238 -23.96 -17.07 -1.52
CA ARG A 238 -22.59 -16.53 -1.49
C ARG A 238 -22.39 -15.52 -2.61
N LYS A 239 -21.37 -14.67 -2.48
CA LYS A 239 -20.95 -13.76 -3.55
C LYS A 239 -20.22 -14.51 -4.66
N VAL A 240 -20.22 -13.93 -5.85
CA VAL A 240 -19.41 -14.37 -7.00
C VAL A 240 -17.94 -14.15 -6.63
N MET A 241 -17.15 -15.22 -6.57
CA MET A 241 -15.73 -15.14 -6.16
C MET A 241 -14.78 -15.80 -7.16
N TYR A 242 -15.24 -16.80 -7.90
CA TYR A 242 -14.39 -17.59 -8.78
C TYR A 242 -14.65 -17.27 -10.24
N GLN A 243 -13.63 -17.41 -11.10
CA GLN A 243 -13.77 -17.20 -12.55
C GLN A 243 -14.87 -18.07 -13.17
N LYS A 244 -15.04 -19.31 -12.66
CA LYS A 244 -16.08 -20.23 -13.12
C LYS A 244 -17.50 -19.68 -12.90
N ASP A 245 -17.68 -18.87 -11.85
CA ASP A 245 -18.95 -18.21 -11.56
C ASP A 245 -19.20 -17.04 -12.52
N LEU A 246 -18.16 -16.45 -13.14
CA LEU A 246 -18.30 -15.35 -14.10
C LEU A 246 -18.61 -15.83 -15.52
N LEU A 247 -18.34 -17.10 -15.87
CA LEU A 247 -18.52 -17.62 -17.23
C LEU A 247 -19.88 -17.27 -17.86
N PRO A 248 -21.03 -17.34 -17.14
CA PRO A 248 -22.32 -16.99 -17.73
C PRO A 248 -22.46 -15.52 -18.15
N ILE A 249 -21.62 -14.63 -17.61
CA ILE A 249 -21.68 -13.17 -17.86
C ILE A 249 -20.34 -12.57 -18.29
N GLU A 250 -19.39 -13.43 -18.66
CA GLU A 250 -18.00 -13.05 -18.93
C GLU A 250 -17.91 -12.03 -20.06
N GLU A 251 -18.67 -12.24 -21.14
CA GLU A 251 -18.74 -11.32 -22.28
C GLU A 251 -19.12 -9.89 -21.83
N LYS A 252 -20.16 -9.75 -21.02
CA LYS A 252 -20.64 -8.45 -20.52
C LYS A 252 -19.66 -7.80 -19.55
N PHE A 253 -18.95 -8.61 -18.76
CA PHE A 253 -17.91 -8.13 -17.87
C PHE A 253 -16.68 -7.61 -18.63
N ILE A 254 -16.25 -8.31 -19.69
CA ILE A 254 -15.17 -7.88 -20.58
C ILE A 254 -15.56 -6.56 -21.26
N GLU A 255 -16.78 -6.49 -21.80
CA GLU A 255 -17.31 -5.29 -22.44
C GLU A 255 -17.34 -4.08 -21.50
N TYR A 256 -17.81 -4.28 -20.26
CA TYR A 256 -17.81 -3.24 -19.22
C TYR A 256 -16.39 -2.72 -18.93
N LYS A 257 -15.41 -3.62 -18.82
CA LYS A 257 -14.00 -3.25 -18.61
C LYS A 257 -13.45 -2.44 -19.79
N ALA A 258 -13.71 -2.89 -21.02
CA ALA A 258 -13.26 -2.21 -22.23
C ALA A 258 -13.84 -0.78 -22.33
N ILE A 259 -15.14 -0.61 -22.07
CA ILE A 259 -15.79 0.71 -22.07
C ILE A 259 -15.23 1.62 -20.98
N LYS A 260 -15.00 1.08 -19.77
CA LYS A 260 -14.42 1.85 -18.67
C LYS A 260 -13.03 2.38 -19.04
N GLN A 261 -12.20 1.56 -19.69
CA GLN A 261 -10.89 2.00 -20.19
C GLN A 261 -11.02 3.03 -21.31
N LYS A 262 -11.94 2.81 -22.27
CA LYS A 262 -12.18 3.73 -23.38
C LYS A 262 -12.65 5.12 -22.94
N ILE A 263 -13.51 5.19 -21.93
CA ILE A 263 -13.92 6.46 -21.31
C ILE A 263 -12.70 7.19 -20.74
N LYS A 264 -11.87 6.49 -19.96
CA LYS A 264 -10.65 7.06 -19.35
C LYS A 264 -9.69 7.61 -20.41
N GLN A 265 -9.52 6.91 -21.53
CA GLN A 265 -8.68 7.35 -22.64
C GLN A 265 -9.21 8.64 -23.28
N ILE A 266 -10.52 8.70 -23.59
CA ILE A 266 -11.12 9.89 -24.22
C ILE A 266 -11.11 11.09 -23.27
N GLU A 267 -11.40 10.89 -21.97
CA GLU A 267 -11.31 11.94 -20.96
C GLU A 267 -9.90 12.50 -20.84
N HIS A 268 -8.88 11.63 -20.90
CA HIS A 268 -7.48 12.06 -20.90
C HIS A 268 -7.17 12.97 -22.10
N ILE A 269 -7.62 12.61 -23.30
CA ILE A 269 -7.44 13.41 -24.52
C ILE A 269 -8.13 14.77 -24.40
N ILE A 270 -9.39 14.79 -23.94
CA ILE A 270 -10.16 16.03 -23.74
C ILE A 270 -9.44 16.98 -22.76
N ASN A 271 -8.81 16.42 -21.73
CA ASN A 271 -8.08 17.17 -20.71
C ASN A 271 -6.71 17.64 -21.19
N SER A 272 -5.96 16.82 -21.94
CA SER A 272 -4.64 17.19 -22.46
C SER A 272 -4.71 18.41 -23.39
N ASP A 273 -5.72 18.47 -24.26
CA ASP A 273 -5.86 19.58 -25.24
C ASP A 273 -6.16 20.92 -24.56
N SER A 274 -6.80 20.90 -23.39
CA SER A 274 -7.17 22.11 -22.66
C SER A 274 -5.95 22.83 -22.05
N ASN A 275 -4.84 22.12 -21.84
CA ASN A 275 -3.61 22.69 -21.29
C ASN A 275 -2.76 23.42 -22.35
N TYR A 276 -2.97 23.18 -23.65
CA TYR A 276 -2.18 23.79 -24.72
C TYR A 276 -2.77 25.09 -25.29
N SER A 277 -4.05 25.42 -25.03
CA SER A 277 -4.67 26.68 -25.50
C SER A 277 -4.47 27.89 -24.57
N ASN A 278 -3.79 27.72 -23.43
CA ASN A 278 -3.53 28.79 -22.45
C ASN A 278 -2.05 29.27 -22.42
N LYS A 279 -1.25 28.92 -23.44
CA LYS A 279 0.09 29.45 -23.68
C LYS A 279 0.08 30.32 -24.93
#